data_AF-A0A660NFT4-F1
#
_entry.id   AF-A0A660NFT4-F1
#
_cell.length_a   1.000
_cell.length_b   1.000
_cell.length_c   1.000
_cell.angle_alpha   90.00
_cell.angle_beta   90.00
_cell.angle_gamma   90.00
#
_symmetry.space_group_name_H-M   'P 1'
#
loop_
_entity.id
_entity.type
_entity.pdbx_description
1 polymer ?
#
loop_
_entity_poly.entity_id
_entity_poly.type
_entity_poly.pdbx_seq_one_letter_code
_entity_poly.pdbx_strand_id
1 'polypeptide(L)'
;MDSIMSTPRQPAPPSLQLLDSAGIFQALLPLASTCGLLLEPSDGTAGGEAAQSAPGGGGGIRVRLQSVPATADAHWFQHVAPGHVAVRFHLPHAAELVVLPEQSEKLVSDAADLLVQLGLALTLTPARAGLVIDRVRHGYFNEGLALLGEGVAAQEIEAAGTAAGYRAGPLALLDEEGLEVTDQLYH
;
A
#
# COMPACT_ATOMS: atom_id res chain seq x y z
N MET A 1 29.83 44.92 16.65
CA MET A 1 29.22 44.54 15.36
C MET A 1 29.06 43.03 15.40
N ASP A 2 28.00 42.55 16.03
CA ASP A 2 27.70 41.12 16.12
C ASP A 2 26.97 40.69 14.85
N SER A 3 27.67 39.95 13.99
CA SER A 3 27.09 39.29 12.83
C SER A 3 26.27 38.10 13.32
N ILE A 4 24.95 38.25 13.30
CA ILE A 4 23.99 37.16 13.51
C ILE A 4 24.11 36.22 12.31
N MET A 5 24.83 35.12 12.48
CA MET A 5 24.98 34.07 11.48
C MET A 5 23.66 33.31 11.41
N SER A 6 22.80 33.64 10.43
CA SER A 6 21.57 32.91 10.16
C SER A 6 21.91 31.47 9.77
N THR A 7 21.60 30.52 10.65
CA THR A 7 21.67 29.08 10.35
C THR A 7 20.77 28.78 9.15
N PRO A 8 21.24 28.09 8.10
CA PRO A 8 20.38 27.71 6.98
C PRO A 8 19.23 26.84 7.50
N ARG A 9 17.99 27.21 7.15
CA ARG A 9 16.77 26.48 7.50
C ARG A 9 16.87 25.07 6.93
N GLN A 10 17.05 24.07 7.79
CA GLN A 10 17.04 22.66 7.37
C GLN A 10 15.66 22.34 6.75
N PRO A 11 15.61 21.68 5.58
CA PRO A 11 14.34 21.34 4.97
C PRO A 11 13.53 20.43 5.89
N ALA A 12 12.22 20.63 5.93
CA ALA A 12 11.34 19.77 6.71
C ALA A 12 11.47 18.31 6.21
N PRO A 13 11.44 17.31 7.11
CA PRO A 13 11.51 15.91 6.68
C PRO A 13 10.32 15.56 5.78
N PRO A 14 10.50 14.65 4.81
CA PRO A 14 9.39 14.13 4.05
C PRO A 14 8.37 13.45 4.98
N SER A 15 7.09 13.61 4.69
CA SER A 15 6.01 13.12 5.57
C SER A 15 4.88 12.44 4.82
N LEU A 16 4.36 11.37 5.43
CA LEU A 16 3.20 10.63 5.01
C LEU A 16 2.07 10.83 6.01
N GLN A 17 0.90 11.22 5.51
CA GLN A 17 -0.32 11.17 6.30
C GLN A 17 -1.14 9.98 5.84
N LEU A 18 -1.44 9.04 6.72
CA LEU A 18 -2.15 7.82 6.37
C LEU A 18 -3.57 7.86 6.95
N LEU A 19 -4.55 7.85 6.04
CA LEU A 19 -5.93 7.50 6.37
C LEU A 19 -6.00 5.97 6.38
N ASP A 20 -5.95 5.41 7.59
CA ASP A 20 -5.87 3.97 7.81
C ASP A 20 -7.24 3.39 8.17
N SER A 21 -7.68 2.43 7.37
CA SER A 21 -8.87 1.62 7.62
C SER A 21 -8.52 0.14 7.85
N ALA A 22 -7.24 -0.23 7.70
CA ALA A 22 -6.79 -1.62 7.62
C ALA A 22 -5.72 -1.97 8.68
N GLY A 23 -5.47 -1.10 9.67
CA GLY A 23 -4.49 -1.33 10.74
C GLY A 23 -3.03 -1.23 10.25
N ILE A 24 -2.80 -0.62 9.09
CA ILE A 24 -1.50 -0.50 8.45
C ILE A 24 -0.61 0.52 9.15
N PHE A 25 -1.18 1.52 9.83
CA PHE A 25 -0.43 2.62 10.44
C PHE A 25 0.65 2.11 11.40
N GLN A 26 0.27 1.21 12.32
CA GLN A 26 1.19 0.66 13.31
C GLN A 26 2.29 -0.19 12.65
N ALA A 27 1.95 -0.92 11.59
CA ALA A 27 2.90 -1.76 10.87
C ALA A 27 3.93 -0.93 10.06
N LEU A 28 3.56 0.28 9.62
CA LEU A 28 4.46 1.18 8.91
C LEU A 28 5.36 2.03 9.81
N LEU A 29 4.99 2.25 11.09
CA LEU A 29 5.78 3.09 12.00
C LEU A 29 7.27 2.70 12.09
N PRO A 30 7.66 1.42 12.23
CA PRO A 30 9.07 1.02 12.25
C PRO A 30 9.79 1.30 10.93
N LEU A 31 9.13 1.06 9.80
CA LEU A 31 9.68 1.30 8.46
C LEU A 31 9.88 2.80 8.23
N ALA A 32 8.88 3.61 8.52
CA ALA A 32 8.94 5.07 8.39
C ALA A 32 10.07 5.66 9.25
N SER A 33 10.17 5.23 10.51
CA SER A 33 11.22 5.68 11.44
C SER A 33 12.63 5.36 10.92
N THR A 34 12.82 4.15 10.38
CA THR A 34 14.12 3.71 9.83
C THR A 34 14.50 4.50 8.58
N CYS A 35 13.51 4.92 7.79
CA CYS A 35 13.72 5.60 6.52
C CYS A 35 13.73 7.14 6.64
N GLY A 36 13.65 7.69 7.87
CA GLY A 36 13.64 9.13 8.11
C GLY A 36 12.36 9.82 7.63
N LEU A 37 11.24 9.07 7.58
CA LEU A 37 9.93 9.56 7.18
C LEU A 37 9.07 9.84 8.41
N LEU A 38 8.42 11.00 8.44
CA LEU A 38 7.39 11.28 9.43
C LEU A 38 6.07 10.63 8.99
N LEU A 39 5.49 9.76 9.81
CA LEU A 39 4.19 9.15 9.56
C LEU A 39 3.15 9.69 10.55
N GLU A 40 2.08 10.28 10.03
CA GLU A 40 1.00 10.90 10.81
C GLU A 40 -0.35 10.29 10.43
N PRO A 41 -1.30 10.16 11.37
CA PRO A 41 -2.66 9.75 11.02
C PRO A 41 -3.36 10.87 10.23
N SER A 42 -4.19 10.48 9.26
CA SER A 42 -5.10 11.38 8.55
C SER A 42 -6.54 11.16 9.02
N ASP A 43 -7.31 12.22 9.16
CA ASP A 43 -8.75 12.17 9.48
C ASP A 43 -9.64 12.09 8.22
N GLY A 44 -9.02 12.04 7.03
CA GLY A 44 -9.71 11.96 5.74
C GLY A 44 -10.35 13.27 5.29
N THR A 45 -10.20 14.35 6.06
CA THR A 45 -10.68 15.66 5.66
C THR A 45 -9.71 16.29 4.66
N ALA A 46 -10.24 17.18 3.81
CA ALA A 46 -9.38 18.07 3.05
C ALA A 46 -8.74 19.04 4.06
N GLY A 47 -7.56 18.68 4.58
CA GLY A 47 -6.79 19.52 5.48
C GLY A 47 -6.78 20.97 4.96
N GLY A 48 -7.20 21.90 5.83
CA GLY A 48 -7.29 23.32 5.51
C GLY A 48 -5.96 23.82 4.94
N GLU A 49 -6.06 24.52 3.81
CA GLU A 49 -5.00 25.22 3.09
C GLU A 49 -3.84 24.34 2.55
N ALA A 50 -3.94 24.03 1.26
CA ALA A 50 -2.83 24.09 0.29
C ALA A 50 -1.43 23.67 0.80
N ALA A 51 -1.19 22.36 0.85
CA ALA A 51 0.15 21.83 0.59
C ALA A 51 0.31 21.53 -0.92
N GLN A 52 -0.04 22.49 -1.77
CA GLN A 52 0.71 22.62 -3.02
C GLN A 52 2.09 23.09 -2.57
N SER A 53 3.13 22.33 -2.90
CA SER A 53 4.52 22.78 -2.80
C SER A 53 4.59 24.22 -3.33
N ALA A 54 4.71 25.20 -2.43
CA ALA A 54 4.99 26.56 -2.85
C ALA A 54 6.34 26.53 -3.57
N PRO A 55 6.45 27.01 -4.82
CA PRO A 55 7.73 27.08 -5.49
C PRO A 55 8.57 28.14 -4.77
N GLY A 56 9.53 27.71 -3.95
CA GLY A 56 10.53 28.61 -3.37
C GLY A 56 10.71 28.61 -1.84
N GLY A 57 10.64 27.47 -1.15
CA GLY A 57 11.11 27.45 0.25
C GLY A 57 11.11 26.09 0.92
N GLY A 58 12.24 25.38 0.91
CA GLY A 58 12.68 24.37 1.90
C GLY A 58 11.68 23.36 2.48
N GLY A 59 10.56 23.08 1.83
CA GLY A 59 9.50 22.22 2.35
C GLY A 59 9.66 20.79 1.85
N GLY A 60 9.76 19.83 2.78
CA GLY A 60 9.80 18.40 2.46
C GLY A 60 8.54 17.92 1.71
N ILE A 61 8.69 16.83 0.97
CA ILE A 61 7.58 16.19 0.25
C ILE A 61 6.54 15.72 1.27
N ARG A 62 5.28 16.11 1.08
CA ARG A 62 4.15 15.65 1.91
C ARG A 62 3.11 14.97 1.04
N VAL A 63 2.80 13.72 1.36
CA VAL A 63 1.79 12.95 0.64
C VAL A 63 0.76 12.41 1.61
N ARG A 64 -0.51 12.45 1.20
CA ARG A 64 -1.61 11.80 1.90
C ARG A 64 -1.94 10.48 1.21
N LEU A 65 -1.91 9.39 1.96
CA LEU A 65 -2.22 8.05 1.49
C LEU A 65 -3.50 7.57 2.16
N GLN A 66 -4.33 6.83 1.43
CA GLN A 66 -5.44 6.08 2.00
C GLN A 66 -5.20 4.60 1.80
N SER A 67 -5.20 3.83 2.89
CA SER A 67 -5.03 2.38 2.82
C SER A 67 -6.24 1.75 2.13
N VAL A 68 -5.98 0.92 1.12
CA VAL A 68 -7.02 0.13 0.43
C VAL A 68 -7.24 -1.17 1.23
N PRO A 69 -8.46 -1.44 1.72
CA PRO A 69 -8.79 -2.70 2.40
C PRO A 69 -8.80 -3.87 1.41
N ALA A 70 -8.67 -5.09 1.91
CA ALA A 70 -8.65 -6.31 1.09
C ALA A 70 -9.97 -6.53 0.33
N THR A 71 -11.05 -6.06 0.92
CA THR A 71 -12.42 -6.15 0.42
C THR A 71 -12.80 -5.03 -0.56
N ALA A 72 -11.85 -4.17 -0.95
CA ALA A 72 -12.13 -3.07 -1.88
C ALA A 72 -12.50 -3.60 -3.27
N ASP A 73 -13.70 -3.26 -3.71
CA ASP A 73 -14.15 -3.44 -5.08
C ASP A 73 -13.81 -2.23 -5.96
N ALA A 74 -14.25 -2.25 -7.21
CA ALA A 74 -14.04 -1.13 -8.13
C ALA A 74 -14.75 0.16 -7.70
N HIS A 75 -15.86 0.08 -6.95
CA HIS A 75 -16.63 1.23 -6.50
C HIS A 75 -15.98 1.93 -5.31
N TRP A 76 -15.26 1.21 -4.47
CA TRP A 76 -14.52 1.77 -3.34
C TRP A 76 -13.62 2.95 -3.76
N PHE A 77 -12.98 2.85 -4.93
CA PHE A 77 -12.09 3.90 -5.46
C PHE A 77 -12.80 5.21 -5.83
N GLN A 78 -14.14 5.21 -5.95
CA GLN A 78 -14.94 6.43 -6.16
C GLN A 78 -15.03 7.30 -4.90
N HIS A 79 -14.63 6.75 -3.75
CA HIS A 79 -14.75 7.36 -2.42
C HIS A 79 -13.39 7.61 -1.76
N VAL A 80 -12.30 7.63 -2.54
CA VAL A 80 -10.99 8.03 -2.01
C VAL A 80 -11.07 9.46 -1.49
N ALA A 81 -10.56 9.67 -0.29
CA ALA A 81 -10.60 10.94 0.41
C ALA A 81 -9.91 12.04 -0.43
N PRO A 82 -10.45 13.27 -0.45
CA PRO A 82 -9.89 14.34 -1.25
C PRO A 82 -8.39 14.55 -0.99
N GLY A 83 -7.62 14.61 -2.07
CA GLY A 83 -6.16 14.82 -2.02
C GLY A 83 -5.36 13.67 -1.41
N HIS A 84 -5.95 12.48 -1.25
CA HIS A 84 -5.26 11.24 -0.91
C HIS A 84 -4.98 10.41 -2.18
N VAL A 85 -3.94 9.59 -2.10
CA VAL A 85 -3.65 8.53 -3.08
C VAL A 85 -3.96 7.18 -2.46
N ALA A 86 -4.69 6.34 -3.17
CA ALA A 86 -5.03 5.00 -2.70
C ALA A 86 -3.82 4.07 -2.81
N VAL A 87 -3.51 3.36 -1.73
CA VAL A 87 -2.40 2.40 -1.67
C VAL A 87 -2.85 1.12 -1.01
N ARG A 88 -2.69 -0.01 -1.70
CA ARG A 88 -2.82 -1.34 -1.11
C ARG A 88 -1.46 -1.77 -0.59
N PHE A 89 -1.36 -2.04 0.71
CA PHE A 89 -0.12 -2.47 1.34
C PHE A 89 -0.07 -3.98 1.50
N HIS A 90 1.00 -4.58 1.02
CA HIS A 90 1.34 -6.00 1.14
C HIS A 90 2.61 -6.13 1.97
N LEU A 91 2.49 -5.75 3.25
CA LEU A 91 3.64 -5.65 4.13
C LEU A 91 4.27 -7.02 4.41
N PRO A 92 5.59 -7.04 4.69
CA PRO A 92 6.51 -5.90 4.69
C PRO A 92 7.12 -5.57 3.31
N HIS A 93 6.71 -6.22 2.23
CA HIS A 93 7.53 -6.28 1.01
C HIS A 93 7.05 -5.39 -0.14
N ALA A 94 5.74 -5.18 -0.29
CA ALA A 94 5.21 -4.57 -1.49
C ALA A 94 4.03 -3.63 -1.22
N ALA A 95 3.75 -2.77 -2.20
CA ALA A 95 2.56 -1.96 -2.24
C ALA A 95 2.08 -1.75 -3.69
N GLU A 96 0.78 -1.56 -3.85
CA GLU A 96 0.17 -1.16 -5.11
C GLU A 96 -0.36 0.27 -4.98
N LEU A 97 0.21 1.18 -5.76
CA LEU A 97 -0.23 2.57 -5.87
C LEU A 97 -1.29 2.67 -6.96
N VAL A 98 -2.49 3.08 -6.56
CA VAL A 98 -3.62 3.18 -7.48
C VAL A 98 -3.64 4.55 -8.14
N VAL A 99 -3.51 4.56 -9.46
CA VAL A 99 -3.54 5.77 -10.28
C VAL A 99 -4.98 6.05 -10.71
N LEU A 100 -5.57 7.12 -10.17
CA LEU A 100 -6.92 7.56 -10.53
C LEU A 100 -6.89 8.64 -11.62
N PRO A 101 -7.90 8.72 -12.50
CA PRO A 101 -7.88 9.63 -13.65
C PRO A 101 -7.71 11.12 -13.30
N GLU A 102 -8.22 11.56 -12.15
CA GLU A 102 -8.21 12.97 -11.72
C GLU A 102 -6.96 13.35 -10.92
N GLN A 103 -6.04 12.42 -10.67
CA GLN A 103 -4.84 12.68 -9.87
C GLN A 103 -3.72 13.32 -10.70
N SER A 104 -3.09 14.35 -10.13
CA SER A 104 -1.93 14.98 -10.75
C SER A 104 -0.74 14.01 -10.79
N GLU A 105 0.00 14.00 -11.90
CA GLU A 105 1.23 13.20 -12.05
C GLU A 105 2.25 13.45 -10.93
N LYS A 106 2.39 14.71 -10.49
CA LYS A 106 3.28 15.06 -9.39
C LYS A 106 2.90 14.37 -8.09
N LEU A 107 1.62 14.34 -7.73
CA LEU A 107 1.15 13.67 -6.52
C LEU A 107 1.44 12.16 -6.55
N VAL A 108 1.23 11.53 -7.70
CA VAL A 108 1.53 10.10 -7.90
C VAL A 108 3.03 9.84 -7.82
N SER A 109 3.85 10.69 -8.44
CA SER A 109 5.31 10.60 -8.38
C SER A 109 5.84 10.77 -6.96
N ASP A 110 5.39 11.82 -6.26
CA ASP A 110 5.78 12.08 -4.87
C ASP A 110 5.35 10.90 -3.96
N ALA A 111 4.17 10.32 -4.19
CA ALA A 111 3.71 9.13 -3.45
C ALA A 111 4.59 7.91 -3.74
N ALA A 112 4.93 7.68 -5.01
CA ALA A 112 5.78 6.58 -5.43
C ALA A 112 7.18 6.68 -4.79
N ASP A 113 7.79 7.87 -4.82
CA ASP A 113 9.11 8.13 -4.22
C ASP A 113 9.12 7.80 -2.72
N LEU A 114 8.08 8.23 -1.99
CA LEU A 114 7.99 7.95 -0.55
C LEU A 114 7.72 6.46 -0.24
N LEU A 115 6.93 5.76 -1.05
CA LEU A 115 6.69 4.31 -0.90
C LEU A 115 7.96 3.49 -1.20
N VAL A 116 8.73 3.89 -2.20
CA VAL A 116 10.05 3.29 -2.49
C VAL A 116 11.03 3.60 -1.36
N GLN A 117 11.01 4.82 -0.80
CA GLN A 117 11.82 5.17 0.36
C GLN A 117 11.48 4.33 1.59
N LEU A 118 10.21 3.89 1.76
CA LEU A 118 9.82 2.92 2.78
C LEU A 118 10.37 1.49 2.55
N GLY A 119 11.05 1.25 1.42
CA GLY A 119 11.61 -0.04 1.05
C GLY A 119 10.62 -1.00 0.40
N LEU A 120 9.46 -0.51 -0.06
CA LEU A 120 8.42 -1.34 -0.65
C LEU A 120 8.64 -1.51 -2.16
N ALA A 121 8.51 -2.75 -2.64
CA ALA A 121 8.38 -3.01 -4.07
C ALA A 121 7.05 -2.46 -4.59
N LEU A 122 7.12 -1.46 -5.47
CA LEU A 122 5.95 -0.70 -5.89
C LEU A 122 5.41 -1.15 -7.25
N THR A 123 4.10 -1.39 -7.31
CA THR A 123 3.35 -1.55 -8.57
C THR A 123 2.41 -0.37 -8.77
N LEU A 124 2.46 0.29 -9.92
CA LEU A 124 1.45 1.27 -10.31
C LEU A 124 0.33 0.55 -11.07
N THR A 125 -0.92 0.77 -10.67
CA THR A 125 -2.07 0.09 -11.28
C THR A 125 -3.27 1.03 -11.38
N PRO A 126 -4.13 0.90 -12.40
CA PRO A 126 -5.44 1.54 -12.37
C PRO A 126 -6.35 0.89 -11.32
N ALA A 127 -7.40 1.62 -10.91
CA ALA A 127 -8.45 1.12 -10.03
C ALA A 127 -9.18 -0.09 -10.63
N ARG A 128 -9.21 -1.20 -9.88
CA ARG A 128 -9.92 -2.44 -10.21
C ARG A 128 -10.12 -3.28 -8.95
N ALA A 129 -11.15 -4.11 -8.93
CA ALA A 129 -11.35 -5.06 -7.84
C ALA A 129 -10.15 -6.02 -7.72
N GLY A 130 -9.64 -6.19 -6.50
CA GLY A 130 -8.48 -7.05 -6.19
C GLY A 130 -7.14 -6.61 -6.78
N LEU A 131 -7.07 -5.44 -7.42
CA LEU A 131 -5.85 -4.88 -8.04
C LEU A 131 -5.08 -5.92 -8.88
N VAL A 132 -3.76 -5.99 -8.76
CA VAL A 132 -2.92 -6.95 -9.50
C VAL A 132 -2.45 -8.07 -8.57
N ILE A 133 -1.89 -7.74 -7.41
CA ILE A 133 -1.27 -8.74 -6.52
C ILE A 133 -2.33 -9.69 -5.95
N ASP A 134 -3.38 -9.16 -5.32
CA ASP A 134 -4.44 -9.99 -4.72
C ASP A 134 -5.16 -10.79 -5.80
N ARG A 135 -5.43 -10.20 -6.97
CA ARG A 135 -6.06 -10.89 -8.09
C ARG A 135 -5.25 -12.11 -8.59
N VAL A 136 -3.94 -11.96 -8.75
CA VAL A 136 -3.07 -13.06 -9.18
C VAL A 136 -2.95 -14.11 -8.07
N ARG A 137 -2.82 -13.67 -6.82
CA ARG A 137 -2.74 -14.54 -5.65
C ARG A 137 -3.99 -15.39 -5.47
N HIS A 138 -5.17 -14.79 -5.54
CA HIS A 138 -6.44 -15.52 -5.46
C HIS A 138 -6.59 -16.54 -6.60
N GLY A 139 -6.07 -16.23 -7.80
CA GLY A 139 -5.99 -17.21 -8.88
C GLY A 139 -5.21 -18.46 -8.46
N TYR A 140 -4.03 -18.30 -7.86
CA TYR A 140 -3.23 -19.42 -7.36
C TYR A 140 -3.96 -20.23 -6.27
N PHE A 141 -4.66 -19.56 -5.36
CA PHE A 141 -5.45 -20.23 -4.31
C PHE A 141 -6.62 -21.01 -4.89
N ASN A 142 -7.33 -20.42 -5.84
CA ASN A 142 -8.50 -21.05 -6.46
C ASN A 142 -8.14 -22.32 -7.22
N GLU A 143 -7.00 -22.35 -7.91
CA GLU A 143 -6.52 -23.58 -8.55
C GLU A 143 -6.17 -24.66 -7.51
N GLY A 144 -5.53 -24.28 -6.40
CA GLY A 144 -5.27 -25.21 -5.29
C GLY A 144 -6.54 -25.80 -4.69
N LEU A 145 -7.55 -24.96 -4.44
CA LEU A 145 -8.85 -25.38 -3.93
C LEU A 145 -9.63 -26.22 -4.94
N ALA A 146 -9.54 -25.91 -6.23
CA ALA A 146 -10.16 -26.70 -7.30
C ALA A 146 -9.57 -28.11 -7.35
N LEU A 147 -8.24 -28.25 -7.36
CA LEU A 147 -7.57 -29.55 -7.32
C LEU A 147 -7.96 -30.36 -6.07
N LEU A 148 -8.07 -29.69 -4.92
CA LEU A 148 -8.53 -30.33 -3.68
C LEU A 148 -9.98 -30.82 -3.83
N GLY A 149 -10.86 -30.02 -4.43
CA GLY A 149 -12.25 -30.38 -4.73
C GLY A 149 -12.40 -31.51 -5.74
N GLU A 150 -11.43 -31.67 -6.65
CA GLU A 150 -11.32 -32.79 -7.60
C GLU A 150 -10.78 -34.08 -6.96
N GLY A 151 -10.32 -34.02 -5.71
CA GLY A 151 -9.84 -35.18 -4.94
C GLY A 151 -8.33 -35.41 -5.01
N VAL A 152 -7.55 -34.44 -5.53
CA VAL A 152 -6.08 -34.49 -5.45
C VAL A 152 -5.66 -34.31 -3.99
N ALA A 153 -4.69 -35.11 -3.53
CA ALA A 153 -4.21 -35.02 -2.17
C ALA A 153 -3.55 -33.65 -1.90
N ALA A 154 -3.87 -33.02 -0.77
CA ALA A 154 -3.32 -31.72 -0.38
C ALA A 154 -1.79 -31.68 -0.43
N GLN A 155 -1.12 -32.76 -0.01
CA GLN A 155 0.34 -32.87 -0.05
C GLN A 155 0.89 -32.84 -1.48
N GLU A 156 0.18 -33.40 -2.45
CA GLU A 156 0.58 -33.35 -3.87
C GLU A 156 0.42 -31.95 -4.44
N ILE A 157 -0.66 -31.24 -4.08
CA ILE A 157 -0.91 -29.84 -4.46
C ILE A 157 0.20 -28.94 -3.91
N GLU A 158 0.55 -29.11 -2.63
CA GLU A 158 1.62 -28.36 -1.98
C GLU A 158 3.00 -28.62 -2.61
N ALA A 159 3.29 -29.90 -2.89
CA ALA A 159 4.52 -30.31 -3.55
C ALA A 159 4.62 -29.74 -4.97
N ALA A 160 3.52 -29.70 -5.72
CA ALA A 160 3.46 -29.11 -7.05
C ALA A 160 3.76 -27.61 -7.02
N GLY A 161 3.19 -26.87 -6.06
CA GLY A 161 3.49 -25.45 -5.87
C GLY A 161 4.97 -25.19 -5.57
N THR A 162 5.55 -25.99 -4.67
CA THR A 162 6.98 -25.89 -4.33
C THR A 162 7.87 -26.26 -5.54
N ALA A 163 7.51 -27.30 -6.29
CA ALA A 163 8.22 -27.72 -7.50
C ALA A 163 8.14 -26.67 -8.63
N ALA A 164 7.08 -25.87 -8.68
CA ALA A 164 6.93 -24.72 -9.58
C ALA A 164 7.75 -23.49 -9.14
N GLY A 165 8.47 -23.56 -8.01
CA GLY A 165 9.36 -22.50 -7.52
C GLY A 165 8.71 -21.50 -6.58
N TYR A 166 7.48 -21.74 -6.12
CA TYR A 166 6.86 -20.93 -5.07
C TYR A 166 7.47 -21.23 -3.69
N ARG A 167 7.40 -20.25 -2.78
CA ARG A 167 7.90 -20.41 -1.40
C ARG A 167 7.16 -21.48 -0.59
N ALA A 168 5.89 -21.70 -0.93
CA ALA A 168 4.99 -22.68 -0.36
C ALA A 168 3.86 -22.96 -1.37
N GLY A 169 3.12 -24.05 -1.17
CA GLY A 169 1.97 -24.36 -2.01
C GLY A 169 0.75 -23.49 -1.70
N PRO A 170 -0.30 -23.61 -2.53
CA PRO A 170 -1.44 -22.70 -2.49
C PRO A 170 -2.29 -22.83 -1.23
N LEU A 171 -2.41 -24.02 -0.64
CA LEU A 171 -3.22 -24.25 0.56
C LEU A 171 -2.48 -23.74 1.81
N ALA A 172 -1.16 -23.97 1.90
CA ALA A 172 -0.36 -23.42 3.00
C ALA A 172 -0.31 -21.89 2.97
N LEU A 173 -0.20 -21.29 1.78
CA LEU A 173 -0.27 -19.83 1.65
C LEU A 173 -1.64 -19.26 1.98
N LEU A 174 -2.72 -19.99 1.67
CA LEU A 174 -4.07 -19.60 2.03
C LEU A 174 -4.27 -19.61 3.56
N ASP A 175 -3.71 -20.62 4.25
CA ASP A 175 -3.74 -20.70 5.72
C ASP A 175 -3.03 -19.50 6.38
N GLU A 176 -1.95 -18.98 5.78
CA GLU A 176 -1.22 -17.81 6.28
C GLU A 176 -2.03 -16.51 6.25
N GLU A 177 -2.96 -16.36 5.31
CA GLU A 177 -3.83 -15.17 5.26
C GLU A 177 -4.91 -15.17 6.35
N GLY A 178 -5.08 -16.30 7.04
CA GLY A 178 -6.17 -16.53 7.96
C GLY A 178 -7.46 -16.83 7.20
N LEU A 179 -8.08 -17.97 7.50
CA LEU A 179 -9.38 -18.36 6.93
C LEU A 179 -10.46 -17.28 7.15
N GLU A 180 -10.29 -16.36 8.10
CA GLU A 180 -11.16 -15.21 8.37
C GLU A 180 -11.22 -14.16 7.23
N VAL A 181 -10.11 -13.92 6.51
CA VAL A 181 -10.10 -12.98 5.36
C VAL A 181 -10.69 -13.66 4.12
N THR A 182 -10.43 -14.96 3.97
CA THR A 182 -10.96 -15.78 2.87
C THR A 182 -12.49 -15.91 2.97
N ASP A 183 -13.04 -16.14 4.17
CA ASP A 183 -14.49 -16.26 4.40
C ASP A 183 -15.24 -14.96 4.06
N GLN A 184 -14.67 -13.78 4.35
CA GLN A 184 -15.26 -12.47 4.02
C GLN A 184 -15.21 -12.08 2.54
N LEU A 185 -14.37 -12.75 1.73
CA LEU A 185 -14.24 -12.48 0.30
C LEU A 185 -15.11 -13.40 -0.56
N TYR A 186 -15.52 -14.56 -0.03
CA TYR A 186 -16.30 -15.57 -0.75
C TYR A 186 -17.76 -15.71 -0.27
N HIS A 187 -18.17 -14.98 0.77
CA HIS A 187 -19.54 -14.91 1.30
C HIS A 187 -20.01 -13.47 1.54
#